data_AF-F9PF21-F1
#
_entry.id   AF-F9PF21-F1
#
_cell.length_a   1.000
_cell.length_b   1.000
_cell.length_c   1.000
_cell.angle_alpha   90.00
_cell.angle_beta   90.00
_cell.angle_gamma   90.00
#
_symmetry.space_group_name_H-M   'P 1'
#
loop_
_entity.id
_entity.type
_entity.pdbx_description
1 polymer ?
#
loop_
_entity_poly.entity_id
_entity_poly.type
_entity_poly.pdbx_seq_one_letter_code
_entity_poly.pdbx_strand_id
1 'polypeptide(L)'
;MIERYSRPEMANIWSEENKYRAWLEVEILADEAWAELGEIPKEDVALIREKADFDIDRILEIEQETRHDVVAFTRAVSETLGEERKWVHYGLTSTDVVDTAYGYLYKQANDIIRRDLENFTNIIADKAKEHKFTIMMGRTHGVHAEPTTFGLKLATWYSEMKRNIERFEHAAAGVEAGKISGAVGNFANIPPFVEKYVCDKLGIRAQEISTQVLPRDLHAEYFAVLASIATSIERMATEIRGLQKSEQREVEEFFAKGQKGSSAMPHKRNPIGSENMTGLARVIRGHMVTAYENVALWHERDISHSSAERIITPDTTILIDYMLNRFGNIVKNLTVFPENMIRNMNSTFGLIFSQRAMLTLIEKGMTREQAYDLVQPKTAQSWDNQVDFKPLLEADPEVTSRLTQEEIDEIFNPTYYTKRVDDIFERIGLGD
;
A
#
# COMPACT_ATOMS: atom_id res chain seq x y z
N MET A 1 19.04 -4.99 5.13
CA MET A 1 17.80 -4.56 5.80
C MET A 1 18.01 -3.21 6.48
N ILE A 2 17.04 -2.30 6.38
CA ILE A 2 17.10 -0.95 6.98
C ILE A 2 16.40 -0.98 8.36
N GLU A 3 17.15 -1.29 9.42
CA GLU A 3 16.62 -1.52 10.79
C GLU A 3 15.61 -0.46 11.26
N ARG A 4 15.86 0.83 10.98
CA ARG A 4 14.99 1.94 11.35
C ARG A 4 13.56 1.85 10.78
N TYR A 5 13.41 1.22 9.62
CA TYR A 5 12.14 1.08 8.90
C TYR A 5 11.67 -0.38 8.88
N SER A 6 12.19 -1.22 9.76
CA SER A 6 11.85 -2.63 9.86
C SER A 6 11.07 -2.91 11.14
N ARG A 7 9.83 -3.38 11.00
CA ARG A 7 9.09 -3.93 12.15
C ARG A 7 9.56 -5.38 12.38
N PRO A 8 9.69 -5.83 13.64
CA PRO A 8 10.25 -7.15 13.93
C PRO A 8 9.53 -8.30 13.22
N GLU A 9 8.20 -8.24 13.09
CA GLU A 9 7.43 -9.32 12.47
C GLU A 9 7.82 -9.55 11.00
N MET A 10 7.88 -8.50 10.18
CA MET A 10 8.27 -8.61 8.77
C MET A 10 9.78 -8.87 8.61
N ALA A 11 10.61 -8.29 9.48
CA ALA A 11 12.06 -8.51 9.45
C ALA A 11 12.43 -9.97 9.72
N ASN A 12 11.71 -10.64 10.62
CA ASN A 12 11.93 -12.04 10.95
C ASN A 12 11.66 -12.97 9.76
N ILE A 13 10.68 -12.63 8.89
CA ILE A 13 10.38 -13.41 7.68
C ILE A 13 11.61 -13.48 6.76
N TRP A 14 12.32 -12.37 6.62
CA TRP A 14 13.49 -12.23 5.74
C TRP A 14 14.83 -12.48 6.45
N SER A 15 14.80 -13.11 7.63
CA SER A 15 16.03 -13.54 8.29
C SER A 15 16.66 -14.74 7.57
N GLU A 16 17.98 -14.85 7.66
CA GLU A 16 18.71 -16.00 7.12
C GLU A 16 18.23 -17.32 7.75
N GLU A 17 17.92 -17.31 9.06
CA GLU A 17 17.32 -18.45 9.77
C GLU A 17 16.00 -18.87 9.11
N ASN A 18 15.05 -17.96 8.93
CA ASN A 18 13.75 -18.32 8.34
C ASN A 18 13.88 -18.76 6.88
N LYS A 19 14.81 -18.18 6.12
CA LYS A 19 15.14 -18.62 4.75
C LYS A 19 15.59 -20.08 4.73
N TYR A 20 16.58 -20.45 5.55
CA TYR A 20 17.08 -21.83 5.58
C TYR A 20 16.08 -22.80 6.21
N ARG A 21 15.25 -22.37 7.17
CA ARG A 21 14.10 -23.16 7.65
C ARG A 21 13.11 -23.45 6.54
N ALA A 22 12.80 -22.47 5.68
CA ALA A 22 11.93 -22.68 4.53
C ALA A 22 12.55 -23.63 3.49
N TRP A 23 13.86 -23.54 3.25
CA TRP A 23 14.56 -24.49 2.38
C TRP A 23 14.50 -25.91 2.94
N LEU A 24 14.77 -26.06 4.24
CA LEU A 24 14.70 -27.35 4.92
C LEU A 24 13.29 -27.94 4.85
N GLU A 25 12.26 -27.14 5.08
CA GLU A 25 10.87 -27.63 5.00
C GLU A 25 10.54 -28.13 3.58
N VAL A 26 10.98 -27.43 2.53
CA VAL A 26 10.77 -27.86 1.14
C VAL A 26 11.46 -29.20 0.86
N GLU A 27 12.72 -29.36 1.31
CA GLU A 27 13.47 -30.62 1.16
C GLU A 27 12.76 -31.78 1.85
N ILE A 28 12.38 -31.61 3.12
CA ILE A 28 11.73 -32.69 3.89
C ILE A 28 10.37 -33.05 3.28
N LEU A 29 9.58 -32.06 2.83
CA LEU A 29 8.30 -32.31 2.18
C LEU A 29 8.48 -33.01 0.82
N ALA A 30 9.57 -32.75 0.09
CA ALA A 30 9.86 -33.46 -1.15
C ALA A 30 10.17 -34.94 -0.88
N ASP A 31 10.95 -35.23 0.17
CA ASP A 31 11.23 -36.60 0.60
C ASP A 31 9.96 -37.31 1.10
N GLU A 32 9.10 -36.63 1.85
CA GLU A 32 7.77 -37.15 2.24
C GLU A 32 6.90 -37.50 1.02
N ALA A 33 6.91 -36.66 -0.02
CA ALA A 33 6.17 -36.95 -1.24
C ALA A 33 6.72 -38.19 -1.97
N TRP A 34 8.05 -38.32 -2.06
CA TRP A 34 8.68 -39.52 -2.62
C TRP A 34 8.39 -40.79 -1.82
N ALA A 35 8.28 -40.68 -0.49
CA ALA A 35 7.89 -41.79 0.37
C ALA A 35 6.40 -42.17 0.21
N GLU A 36 5.52 -41.22 -0.09
CA GLU A 36 4.14 -41.51 -0.48
C GLU A 36 4.04 -42.21 -1.84
N LEU A 37 5.01 -41.99 -2.74
CA LEU A 37 5.14 -42.74 -4.00
C LEU A 37 5.82 -44.11 -3.83
N GLY A 38 6.43 -44.37 -2.67
CA GLY A 38 7.14 -45.63 -2.38
C GLY A 38 8.57 -45.70 -2.94
N GLU A 39 9.13 -44.59 -3.41
CA GLU A 39 10.49 -44.53 -3.96
C GLU A 39 11.56 -44.33 -2.87
N ILE A 40 11.17 -43.73 -1.73
CA ILE A 40 12.01 -43.55 -0.54
C ILE A 40 11.37 -44.30 0.64
N PRO A 41 12.15 -45.05 1.46
CA PRO A 41 11.63 -45.70 2.65
C PRO A 41 11.02 -44.69 3.65
N LYS A 42 9.83 -44.99 4.18
CA LYS A 42 9.15 -44.11 5.16
C LYS A 42 9.95 -43.94 6.44
N GLU A 43 10.74 -44.94 6.81
CA GLU A 43 11.63 -44.92 7.97
C GLU A 43 12.77 -43.91 7.79
N ASP A 44 13.34 -43.81 6.59
CA ASP A 44 14.40 -42.85 6.29
C ASP A 44 13.85 -41.41 6.35
N VAL A 45 12.67 -41.16 5.79
CA VAL A 45 12.03 -39.82 5.85
C VAL A 45 11.64 -39.43 7.27
N ALA A 46 11.18 -40.37 8.10
CA ALA A 46 10.90 -40.11 9.51
C ALA A 46 12.16 -39.64 10.25
N LEU A 47 13.32 -40.25 9.97
CA LEU A 47 14.61 -39.83 10.53
C LEU A 47 15.02 -38.43 10.03
N ILE A 48 14.83 -38.15 8.74
CA ILE A 48 15.10 -36.83 8.16
C ILE A 48 14.24 -35.76 8.85
N ARG A 49 12.92 -35.97 8.97
CA ARG A 49 12.01 -35.03 9.64
C ARG A 49 12.36 -34.79 11.11
N GLU A 50 12.86 -35.82 11.81
CA GLU A 50 13.24 -35.72 13.22
C GLU A 50 14.59 -35.01 13.43
N LYS A 51 15.58 -35.26 12.55
CA LYS A 51 17.00 -34.94 12.82
C LYS A 51 17.62 -33.91 11.88
N ALA A 52 17.00 -33.63 10.74
CA ALA A 52 17.56 -32.68 9.79
C ALA A 52 17.54 -31.28 10.42
N ASP A 53 18.71 -30.66 10.48
CA ASP A 53 18.90 -29.31 10.99
C ASP A 53 20.05 -28.66 10.23
N PHE A 54 20.35 -27.40 10.51
CA PHE A 54 21.48 -26.70 9.92
C PHE A 54 22.10 -25.71 10.91
N ASP A 55 23.35 -25.35 10.63
CA ASP A 55 24.06 -24.25 11.29
C ASP A 55 24.43 -23.20 10.23
N ILE A 56 24.02 -21.94 10.45
CA ILE A 56 24.20 -20.87 9.46
C ILE A 56 25.68 -20.59 9.23
N ASP A 57 26.49 -20.52 10.28
CA ASP A 57 27.92 -20.26 10.17
C ASP A 57 28.59 -21.38 9.35
N ARG A 58 28.18 -22.63 9.58
CA ARG A 58 28.64 -23.79 8.81
C ARG A 58 28.25 -23.72 7.34
N ILE A 59 27.03 -23.28 7.02
CA ILE A 59 26.62 -23.06 5.62
C ILE A 59 27.54 -22.03 4.97
N LEU A 60 27.78 -20.90 5.63
CA LEU A 60 28.63 -19.83 5.11
C LEU A 60 30.09 -20.28 4.92
N GLU A 61 30.61 -21.11 5.81
CA GLU A 61 31.94 -21.74 5.65
C GLU A 61 32.00 -22.62 4.40
N ILE A 62 31.01 -23.51 4.21
CA ILE A 62 30.97 -24.41 3.04
C ILE A 62 30.80 -23.59 1.75
N GLU A 63 30.01 -22.51 1.78
CA GLU A 63 29.77 -21.65 0.61
C GLU A 63 31.04 -20.97 0.09
N GLN A 64 32.01 -20.67 0.95
CA GLN A 64 33.31 -20.12 0.53
C GLN A 64 34.06 -21.05 -0.44
N GLU A 65 33.88 -22.36 -0.27
CA GLU A 65 34.47 -23.38 -1.14
C GLU A 65 33.58 -23.70 -2.34
N THR A 66 32.28 -23.94 -2.11
CA THR A 66 31.36 -24.39 -3.18
C THR A 66 30.97 -23.27 -4.13
N ARG A 67 31.00 -22.02 -3.67
CA ARG A 67 30.49 -20.83 -4.37
C ARG A 67 29.05 -21.01 -4.85
N HIS A 68 28.28 -21.80 -4.11
CA HIS A 68 26.89 -22.16 -4.40
C HIS A 68 26.12 -22.40 -3.10
N ASP A 69 25.17 -21.52 -2.84
CA ASP A 69 24.36 -21.46 -1.61
C ASP A 69 23.56 -22.74 -1.32
N VAL A 70 22.78 -23.25 -2.28
CA VAL A 70 21.99 -24.48 -2.08
C VAL A 70 22.88 -25.70 -1.85
N VAL A 71 24.01 -25.81 -2.56
CA VAL A 71 24.97 -26.91 -2.33
C VAL A 71 25.62 -26.81 -0.96
N ALA A 72 25.90 -25.59 -0.49
CA ALA A 72 26.42 -25.38 0.86
C ALA A 72 25.38 -25.77 1.92
N PHE A 73 24.13 -25.37 1.72
CA PHE A 73 23.00 -25.73 2.57
C PHE A 73 22.78 -27.25 2.66
N THR A 74 22.64 -27.95 1.54
CA THR A 74 22.36 -29.39 1.55
C THR A 74 23.51 -30.20 2.16
N ARG A 75 24.76 -29.73 2.01
CA ARG A 75 25.92 -30.32 2.70
C ARG A 75 25.87 -30.08 4.21
N ALA A 76 25.55 -28.87 4.66
CA ALA A 76 25.40 -28.59 6.09
C ALA A 76 24.31 -29.45 6.73
N VAL A 77 23.15 -29.58 6.06
CA VAL A 77 22.06 -30.48 6.52
C VAL A 77 22.52 -31.94 6.54
N SER A 78 23.26 -32.37 5.50
CA SER A 78 23.79 -33.74 5.44
C SER A 78 24.80 -34.08 6.56
N GLU A 79 25.42 -33.07 7.19
CA GLU A 79 26.30 -33.26 8.35
C GLU A 79 25.51 -33.57 9.65
N THR A 80 24.20 -33.28 9.71
CA THR A 80 23.34 -33.59 10.87
C THR A 80 22.68 -34.98 10.77
N LEU A 81 22.77 -35.62 9.62
CA LEU A 81 22.05 -36.85 9.26
C LEU A 81 22.98 -38.07 9.12
N GLY A 82 22.39 -39.26 9.23
CA GLY A 82 23.03 -40.57 9.02
C GLY A 82 23.05 -41.02 7.56
N GLU A 83 22.75 -42.29 7.30
CA GLU A 83 22.70 -42.85 5.94
C GLU A 83 21.54 -42.28 5.10
N GLU A 84 20.47 -41.86 5.77
CA GLU A 84 19.28 -41.24 5.18
C GLU A 84 19.60 -39.94 4.43
N ARG A 85 20.75 -39.30 4.70
CA ARG A 85 21.20 -38.08 4.01
C ARG A 85 21.29 -38.22 2.48
N LYS A 86 21.37 -39.45 1.97
CA LYS A 86 21.39 -39.74 0.52
C LYS A 86 20.12 -39.28 -0.20
N TRP A 87 19.03 -39.04 0.54
CA TRP A 87 17.74 -38.59 0.01
C TRP A 87 17.59 -37.08 -0.04
N VAL A 88 18.37 -36.33 0.76
CA VAL A 88 18.35 -34.86 0.72
C VAL A 88 18.60 -34.40 -0.71
N HIS A 89 17.72 -33.56 -1.24
CA HIS A 89 17.75 -33.03 -2.60
C HIS A 89 17.51 -34.06 -3.72
N TYR A 90 16.88 -35.21 -3.43
CA TYR A 90 16.65 -36.26 -4.43
C TYR A 90 15.67 -35.83 -5.53
N GLY A 91 16.17 -35.77 -6.77
CA GLY A 91 15.39 -35.41 -7.96
C GLY A 91 15.15 -33.90 -8.13
N LEU A 92 15.59 -33.08 -7.18
CA LEU A 92 15.43 -31.62 -7.22
C LEU A 92 16.52 -30.92 -8.03
N THR A 93 16.21 -29.73 -8.53
CA THR A 93 17.21 -28.70 -8.85
C THR A 93 17.22 -27.62 -7.78
N SER A 94 18.31 -26.85 -7.69
CA SER A 94 18.48 -25.81 -6.67
C SER A 94 17.30 -24.84 -6.58
N THR A 95 16.68 -24.51 -7.72
CA THR A 95 15.57 -23.55 -7.74
C THR A 95 14.20 -24.17 -7.53
N ASP A 96 14.08 -25.50 -7.52
CA ASP A 96 12.89 -26.13 -6.95
C ASP A 96 12.77 -25.78 -5.46
N VAL A 97 13.90 -25.78 -4.75
CA VAL A 97 13.98 -25.37 -3.34
C VAL A 97 13.85 -23.85 -3.20
N VAL A 98 14.69 -23.08 -3.91
CA VAL A 98 14.75 -21.62 -3.73
C VAL A 98 13.44 -20.93 -4.07
N ASP A 99 12.85 -21.15 -5.25
CA ASP A 99 11.64 -20.41 -5.65
C ASP A 99 10.42 -20.87 -4.84
N THR A 100 10.30 -22.16 -4.52
CA THR A 100 9.21 -22.67 -3.67
C THR A 100 9.30 -22.12 -2.25
N ALA A 101 10.50 -22.08 -1.67
CA ALA A 101 10.72 -21.44 -0.38
C ALA A 101 10.40 -19.94 -0.43
N TYR A 102 10.79 -19.23 -1.48
CA TYR A 102 10.44 -17.81 -1.65
C TYR A 102 8.93 -17.61 -1.79
N GLY A 103 8.22 -18.46 -2.53
CA GLY A 103 6.76 -18.43 -2.58
C GLY A 103 6.11 -18.61 -1.20
N TYR A 104 6.68 -19.49 -0.37
CA TYR A 104 6.25 -19.65 1.02
C TYR A 104 6.60 -18.44 1.90
N LEU A 105 7.76 -17.81 1.73
CA LEU A 105 8.12 -16.58 2.43
C LEU A 105 7.25 -15.39 2.00
N TYR A 106 6.94 -15.27 0.70
CA TYR A 106 5.98 -14.29 0.19
C TYR A 106 4.61 -14.50 0.82
N LYS A 107 4.14 -15.74 0.94
CA LYS A 107 2.89 -16.03 1.65
C LYS A 107 2.90 -15.47 3.08
N GLN A 108 3.96 -15.74 3.85
CA GLN A 108 4.09 -15.22 5.21
C GLN A 108 4.09 -13.68 5.25
N ALA A 109 4.83 -13.04 4.36
CA ALA A 109 4.87 -11.58 4.24
C ALA A 109 3.49 -11.02 3.83
N ASN A 110 2.82 -11.68 2.89
CA ASN A 110 1.52 -11.25 2.38
C ASN A 110 0.42 -11.38 3.43
N ASP A 111 0.47 -12.39 4.29
CA ASP A 111 -0.45 -12.53 5.42
C ASP A 111 -0.34 -11.34 6.39
N ILE A 112 0.86 -10.78 6.59
CA ILE A 112 1.08 -9.54 7.36
C ILE A 112 0.51 -8.34 6.60
N ILE A 113 0.88 -8.17 5.33
CA ILE A 113 0.47 -7.01 4.52
C ILE A 113 -1.05 -6.95 4.35
N ARG A 114 -1.71 -8.11 4.15
CA ARG A 114 -3.17 -8.25 4.06
C ARG A 114 -3.85 -7.68 5.30
N ARG A 115 -3.44 -8.15 6.48
CA ARG A 115 -3.94 -7.66 7.77
C ARG A 115 -3.70 -6.16 7.94
N ASP A 116 -2.54 -5.67 7.52
CA ASP A 116 -2.20 -4.26 7.67
C ASP A 116 -2.97 -3.35 6.70
N LEU A 117 -3.26 -3.82 5.49
CA LEU A 117 -4.17 -3.16 4.55
C LEU A 117 -5.59 -3.07 5.08
N GLU A 118 -6.12 -4.16 5.65
CA GLU A 118 -7.43 -4.19 6.30
C GLU A 118 -7.49 -3.21 7.48
N ASN A 119 -6.49 -3.28 8.38
CA ASN A 119 -6.38 -2.38 9.52
C ASN A 119 -6.33 -0.91 9.10
N PHE A 120 -5.51 -0.57 8.09
CA PHE A 120 -5.42 0.79 7.60
C PHE A 120 -6.73 1.26 6.95
N THR A 121 -7.38 0.38 6.19
CA THR A 121 -8.69 0.66 5.58
C THR A 121 -9.76 0.93 6.65
N ASN A 122 -9.77 0.17 7.73
CA ASN A 122 -10.67 0.38 8.87
C ASN A 122 -10.39 1.71 9.60
N ILE A 123 -9.12 2.05 9.82
CA ILE A 123 -8.74 3.35 10.40
C ILE A 123 -9.27 4.51 9.54
N ILE A 124 -9.13 4.43 8.20
CA ILE A 124 -9.67 5.46 7.32
C ILE A 124 -11.20 5.50 7.40
N ALA A 125 -11.87 4.35 7.43
CA ALA A 125 -13.32 4.26 7.54
C ALA A 125 -13.84 4.94 8.82
N ASP A 126 -13.22 4.65 9.97
CA ASP A 126 -13.58 5.24 11.25
C ASP A 126 -13.38 6.76 11.22
N LYS A 127 -12.25 7.23 10.69
CA LYS A 127 -11.96 8.67 10.58
C LYS A 127 -12.91 9.37 9.60
N ALA A 128 -13.29 8.71 8.51
CA ALA A 128 -14.26 9.23 7.55
C ALA A 128 -15.64 9.41 8.20
N LYS A 129 -16.09 8.43 9.00
CA LYS A 129 -17.34 8.49 9.76
C LYS A 129 -17.29 9.57 10.84
N GLU A 130 -16.19 9.66 11.61
CA GLU A 130 -15.99 10.71 12.62
C GLU A 130 -16.16 12.12 12.03
N HIS A 131 -15.65 12.34 10.82
CA HIS A 131 -15.67 13.65 10.15
C HIS A 131 -16.67 13.75 8.99
N LYS A 132 -17.70 12.88 8.96
CA LYS A 132 -18.70 12.78 7.87
C LYS A 132 -19.22 14.13 7.41
N PHE A 133 -19.59 14.99 8.36
CA PHE A 133 -20.11 16.35 8.14
C PHE A 133 -19.15 17.49 8.53
N THR A 134 -17.87 17.21 8.79
CA THR A 134 -16.88 18.27 9.05
C THR A 134 -16.61 19.03 7.76
N ILE A 135 -17.27 20.17 7.57
CA ILE A 135 -17.18 20.97 6.35
C ILE A 135 -15.82 21.65 6.22
N MET A 136 -15.31 21.71 4.98
CA MET A 136 -14.05 22.35 4.63
C MET A 136 -14.07 22.85 3.19
N MET A 137 -13.07 23.62 2.78
CA MET A 137 -12.93 23.98 1.37
C MET A 137 -12.46 22.79 0.52
N GLY A 138 -13.19 22.53 -0.56
CA GLY A 138 -12.67 21.82 -1.72
C GLY A 138 -11.65 22.69 -2.46
N ARG A 139 -10.59 22.07 -2.96
CA ARG A 139 -9.50 22.77 -3.64
C ARG A 139 -9.18 22.14 -4.98
N THR A 140 -9.18 22.94 -6.04
CA THR A 140 -8.73 22.56 -7.38
C THR A 140 -7.57 23.49 -7.75
N HIS A 141 -6.49 22.93 -8.30
CA HIS A 141 -5.24 23.68 -8.57
C HIS A 141 -4.64 24.41 -7.33
N GLY A 142 -4.99 23.97 -6.11
CA GLY A 142 -4.61 24.63 -4.87
C GLY A 142 -5.45 25.87 -4.51
N VAL A 143 -6.49 26.19 -5.29
CA VAL A 143 -7.39 27.35 -5.11
C VAL A 143 -8.73 26.88 -4.55
N HIS A 144 -9.42 27.74 -3.79
CA HIS A 144 -10.77 27.48 -3.30
C HIS A 144 -11.76 27.28 -4.46
N ALA A 145 -12.46 26.16 -4.43
CA ALA A 145 -13.55 25.83 -5.34
C ALA A 145 -14.88 25.92 -4.57
N GLU A 146 -15.57 24.79 -4.37
CA GLU A 146 -16.77 24.69 -3.55
C GLU A 146 -16.48 23.97 -2.22
N PRO A 147 -17.30 24.17 -1.17
CA PRO A 147 -17.22 23.39 0.05
C PRO A 147 -17.38 21.88 -0.17
N THR A 148 -16.69 21.10 0.64
CA THR A 148 -16.83 19.64 0.76
C THR A 148 -16.74 19.25 2.24
N THR A 149 -16.65 17.96 2.58
CA THR A 149 -16.37 17.54 3.96
C THR A 149 -15.04 16.81 4.06
N PHE A 150 -14.38 16.91 5.22
CA PHE A 150 -13.20 16.12 5.50
C PHE A 150 -13.51 14.62 5.51
N GLY A 151 -14.71 14.23 5.94
CA GLY A 151 -15.21 12.86 5.80
C GLY A 151 -15.28 12.39 4.35
N LEU A 152 -15.77 13.21 3.42
CA LEU A 152 -15.76 12.88 1.99
C LEU A 152 -14.33 12.73 1.45
N LYS A 153 -13.39 13.56 1.90
CA LYS A 153 -11.97 13.45 1.54
C LYS A 153 -11.40 12.10 1.98
N LEU A 154 -11.66 11.69 3.23
CA LEU A 154 -11.24 10.39 3.76
C LEU A 154 -11.98 9.21 3.08
N ALA A 155 -13.24 9.39 2.72
CA ALA A 155 -14.01 8.42 1.95
C ALA A 155 -13.37 8.12 0.58
N THR A 156 -12.72 9.12 -0.06
CA THR A 156 -11.93 8.87 -1.27
C THR A 156 -10.75 7.94 -1.01
N TRP A 157 -10.09 8.09 0.16
CA TRP A 157 -8.96 7.24 0.56
C TRP A 157 -9.42 5.83 0.87
N TYR A 158 -10.56 5.68 1.57
CA TYR A 158 -11.18 4.38 1.86
C TYR A 158 -11.50 3.62 0.57
N SER A 159 -12.17 4.28 -0.38
CA SER A 159 -12.48 3.68 -1.68
C SER A 159 -11.23 3.30 -2.47
N GLU A 160 -10.16 4.09 -2.37
CA GLU A 160 -8.86 3.79 -2.98
C GLU A 160 -8.18 2.57 -2.36
N MET A 161 -8.22 2.45 -1.04
CA MET A 161 -7.64 1.28 -0.36
C MET A 161 -8.41 -0.01 -0.64
N LYS A 162 -9.74 0.04 -0.81
CA LYS A 162 -10.51 -1.14 -1.28
C LYS A 162 -10.01 -1.65 -2.63
N ARG A 163 -9.80 -0.75 -3.60
CA ARG A 163 -9.23 -1.12 -4.91
C ARG A 163 -7.81 -1.67 -4.79
N ASN A 164 -7.03 -1.15 -3.85
CA ASN A 164 -5.67 -1.64 -3.60
C ASN A 164 -5.66 -3.03 -2.95
N ILE A 165 -6.60 -3.34 -2.06
CA ILE A 165 -6.77 -4.69 -1.50
C ILE A 165 -7.11 -5.68 -2.62
N GLU A 166 -8.08 -5.36 -3.48
CA GLU A 166 -8.44 -6.22 -4.63
C GLU A 166 -7.24 -6.52 -5.53
N ARG A 167 -6.42 -5.50 -5.84
CA ARG A 167 -5.18 -5.67 -6.62
C ARG A 167 -4.13 -6.50 -5.88
N PHE A 168 -3.99 -6.26 -4.58
CA PHE A 168 -3.03 -6.97 -3.73
C PHE A 168 -3.36 -8.46 -3.67
N GLU A 169 -4.61 -8.83 -3.42
CA GLU A 169 -5.01 -10.24 -3.37
C GLU A 169 -4.72 -10.98 -4.67
N HIS A 170 -4.96 -10.34 -5.81
CA HIS A 170 -4.63 -10.92 -7.11
C HIS A 170 -3.13 -11.15 -7.27
N ALA A 171 -2.32 -10.11 -7.04
CA ALA A 171 -0.88 -10.21 -7.23
C ALA A 171 -0.19 -11.11 -6.18
N ALA A 172 -0.68 -11.12 -4.94
CA ALA A 172 -0.24 -12.01 -3.88
C ALA A 172 -0.45 -13.48 -4.28
N ALA A 173 -1.63 -13.84 -4.78
CA ALA A 173 -1.91 -15.19 -5.28
C ALA A 173 -1.01 -15.61 -6.46
N GLY A 174 -0.47 -14.64 -7.21
CA GLY A 174 0.53 -14.87 -8.27
C GLY A 174 1.85 -15.39 -7.72
N VAL A 175 2.40 -14.72 -6.69
CA VAL A 175 3.72 -15.04 -6.08
C VAL A 175 3.66 -16.05 -4.94
N GLU A 176 2.47 -16.32 -4.37
CA GLU A 176 2.22 -17.41 -3.42
C GLU A 176 2.16 -18.75 -4.18
N ALA A 177 3.26 -19.06 -4.87
CA ALA A 177 3.39 -20.21 -5.76
C ALA A 177 4.74 -20.90 -5.61
N GLY A 178 4.77 -22.21 -5.88
CA GLY A 178 5.96 -23.04 -5.89
C GLY A 178 6.18 -23.72 -7.23
N LYS A 179 7.40 -24.26 -7.40
CA LYS A 179 7.75 -25.11 -8.54
C LYS A 179 8.65 -26.25 -8.07
N ILE A 180 8.33 -27.48 -8.47
CA ILE A 180 9.18 -28.66 -8.27
C ILE A 180 9.12 -29.50 -9.54
N SER A 181 9.83 -29.02 -10.54
CA SER A 181 9.73 -29.48 -11.92
C SER A 181 11.09 -29.83 -12.52
N GLY A 182 12.15 -29.73 -11.72
CA GLY A 182 13.50 -30.13 -12.07
C GLY A 182 14.22 -29.11 -12.96
N ALA A 183 15.27 -29.60 -13.62
CA ALA A 183 16.29 -28.77 -14.25
C ALA A 183 15.77 -27.83 -15.35
N VAL A 184 14.70 -28.16 -16.07
CA VAL A 184 14.17 -27.32 -17.17
C VAL A 184 12.64 -27.23 -17.15
N GLY A 185 12.01 -27.59 -16.04
CA GLY A 185 10.56 -27.46 -15.89
C GLY A 185 9.71 -28.56 -16.55
N ASN A 186 10.32 -29.70 -16.89
CA ASN A 186 9.69 -30.75 -17.68
C ASN A 186 9.39 -32.04 -16.90
N PHE A 187 9.62 -32.07 -15.58
CA PHE A 187 9.33 -33.21 -14.71
C PHE A 187 10.09 -34.50 -15.08
N ALA A 188 11.19 -34.42 -15.84
CA ALA A 188 11.90 -35.61 -16.33
C ALA A 188 12.47 -36.49 -15.22
N ASN A 189 12.91 -35.89 -14.12
CA ASN A 189 13.53 -36.58 -12.98
C ASN A 189 12.69 -36.50 -11.70
N ILE A 190 11.50 -35.88 -11.77
CA ILE A 190 10.63 -35.66 -10.62
C ILE A 190 9.16 -35.62 -11.03
N PRO A 191 8.29 -36.51 -10.51
CA PRO A 191 6.88 -36.53 -10.85
C PRO A 191 6.15 -35.26 -10.39
N PRO A 192 5.14 -34.77 -11.14
CA PRO A 192 4.29 -33.64 -10.72
C PRO A 192 3.58 -33.84 -9.37
N PHE A 193 3.44 -35.09 -8.91
CA PHE A 193 2.91 -35.39 -7.58
C PHE A 193 3.74 -34.75 -6.46
N VAL A 194 5.07 -34.72 -6.61
CA VAL A 194 5.97 -34.13 -5.59
C VAL A 194 5.71 -32.64 -5.46
N GLU A 195 5.64 -31.91 -6.57
CA GLU A 195 5.28 -30.49 -6.59
C GLU A 195 3.93 -30.23 -5.91
N LYS A 196 2.91 -31.00 -6.30
CA LYS A 196 1.58 -30.88 -5.73
C LYS A 196 1.60 -31.08 -4.21
N TYR A 197 2.28 -32.14 -3.75
CA TYR A 197 2.37 -32.48 -2.33
C TYR A 197 3.02 -31.35 -1.53
N VAL A 198 4.18 -30.87 -1.97
CA VAL A 198 4.91 -29.81 -1.27
C VAL A 198 4.11 -28.51 -1.26
N CYS A 199 3.57 -28.09 -2.39
CA CYS A 199 2.80 -26.85 -2.50
C CYS A 199 1.53 -26.90 -1.61
N ASP A 200 0.80 -28.01 -1.62
CA ASP A 200 -0.39 -28.20 -0.75
C ASP A 200 -0.03 -28.10 0.74
N LYS A 201 1.11 -28.67 1.14
CA LYS A 201 1.59 -28.66 2.54
C LYS A 201 2.06 -27.28 3.00
N LEU A 202 2.66 -26.51 2.10
CA LEU A 202 3.07 -25.13 2.36
C LEU A 202 1.91 -24.12 2.20
N GLY A 203 0.75 -24.56 1.71
CA GLY A 203 -0.40 -23.71 1.47
C GLY A 203 -0.18 -22.69 0.36
N ILE A 204 0.61 -23.04 -0.66
CA ILE A 204 0.90 -22.24 -1.85
C ILE A 204 0.47 -22.99 -3.10
N ARG A 205 0.35 -22.28 -4.23
CA ARG A 205 -0.11 -22.85 -5.49
C ARG A 205 1.03 -23.50 -6.28
N ALA A 206 0.84 -24.71 -6.82
CA ALA A 206 1.76 -25.25 -7.82
C ALA A 206 1.66 -24.44 -9.13
N GLN A 207 2.80 -24.01 -9.68
CA GLN A 207 2.82 -23.22 -10.90
C GLN A 207 2.40 -24.07 -12.12
N GLU A 208 1.43 -23.58 -12.91
CA GLU A 208 0.83 -24.34 -14.02
C GLU A 208 1.85 -24.90 -15.01
N ILE A 209 2.83 -24.07 -15.36
CA ILE A 209 4.01 -24.44 -16.14
C ILE A 209 5.18 -23.58 -15.67
N SER A 210 6.34 -24.21 -15.52
CA SER A 210 7.58 -23.55 -15.11
C SER A 210 8.71 -23.90 -16.05
N THR A 211 9.80 -23.15 -15.97
CA THR A 211 11.09 -23.53 -16.53
C THR A 211 11.96 -24.06 -15.39
N GLN A 212 13.27 -23.79 -15.39
CA GLN A 212 14.09 -24.01 -14.21
C GLN A 212 13.68 -23.07 -13.05
N VAL A 213 12.86 -22.04 -13.32
CA VAL A 213 12.39 -21.04 -12.34
C VAL A 213 10.89 -20.73 -12.48
N LEU A 214 10.30 -20.06 -11.49
CA LEU A 214 9.00 -19.40 -11.62
C LEU A 214 9.09 -18.22 -12.61
N PRO A 215 8.02 -17.94 -13.38
CA PRO A 215 8.06 -16.85 -14.33
C PRO A 215 8.02 -15.49 -13.58
N ARG A 216 8.91 -14.58 -13.98
CA ARG A 216 9.17 -13.31 -13.25
C ARG A 216 8.14 -12.22 -13.53
N ASP A 217 7.24 -12.41 -14.48
CA ASP A 217 6.07 -11.52 -14.69
C ASP A 217 5.15 -11.48 -13.46
N LEU A 218 4.99 -12.62 -12.77
CA LEU A 218 4.24 -12.70 -11.51
C LEU A 218 4.85 -11.79 -10.43
N HIS A 219 6.18 -11.76 -10.35
CA HIS A 219 6.92 -10.92 -9.41
C HIS A 219 6.82 -9.44 -9.83
N ALA A 220 6.97 -9.14 -11.12
CA ALA A 220 6.83 -7.77 -11.64
C ALA A 220 5.45 -7.17 -11.33
N GLU A 221 4.37 -7.94 -11.51
CA GLU A 221 3.02 -7.52 -11.11
C GLU A 221 2.92 -7.26 -9.60
N TYR A 222 3.44 -8.17 -8.78
CA TYR A 222 3.47 -8.02 -7.32
C TYR A 222 4.16 -6.73 -6.89
N PHE A 223 5.36 -6.44 -7.40
CA PHE A 223 6.07 -5.20 -7.09
C PHE A 223 5.35 -3.94 -7.63
N ALA A 224 4.68 -4.02 -8.79
CA ALA A 224 3.86 -2.91 -9.29
C ALA A 224 2.68 -2.59 -8.38
N VAL A 225 2.00 -3.62 -7.87
CA VAL A 225 0.87 -3.44 -6.94
C VAL A 225 1.35 -2.84 -5.61
N LEU A 226 2.45 -3.35 -5.04
CA LEU A 226 3.06 -2.74 -3.85
C LEU A 226 3.47 -1.28 -4.09
N ALA A 227 4.05 -0.97 -5.25
CA ALA A 227 4.36 0.41 -5.63
C ALA A 227 3.12 1.30 -5.78
N SER A 228 2.01 0.77 -6.29
CA SER A 228 0.72 1.46 -6.35
C SER A 228 0.17 1.77 -4.94
N ILE A 229 0.25 0.81 -4.01
CA ILE A 229 -0.14 1.00 -2.60
C ILE A 229 0.71 2.11 -1.96
N ALA A 230 2.04 2.03 -2.08
CA ALA A 230 2.94 3.05 -1.55
C ALA A 230 2.66 4.44 -2.14
N THR A 231 2.34 4.52 -3.42
CA THR A 231 2.00 5.77 -4.11
C THR A 231 0.66 6.35 -3.63
N SER A 232 -0.31 5.47 -3.32
CA SER A 232 -1.58 5.87 -2.70
C SER A 232 -1.34 6.50 -1.32
N ILE A 233 -0.45 5.90 -0.51
CA ILE A 233 -0.02 6.45 0.78
C ILE A 233 0.67 7.80 0.59
N GLU A 234 1.56 7.95 -0.40
CA GLU A 234 2.20 9.25 -0.70
C GLU A 234 1.19 10.34 -1.05
N ARG A 235 0.15 10.02 -1.83
CA ARG A 235 -0.92 10.97 -2.15
C ARG A 235 -1.62 11.47 -0.89
N MET A 236 -2.00 10.56 0.00
CA MET A 236 -2.66 10.89 1.29
C MET A 236 -1.72 11.69 2.21
N ALA A 237 -0.46 11.29 2.29
CA ALA A 237 0.58 11.99 3.06
C ALA A 237 0.82 13.41 2.51
N THR A 238 0.79 13.57 1.18
CA THR A 238 0.93 14.89 0.54
C THR A 238 -0.26 15.80 0.87
N GLU A 239 -1.47 15.25 0.95
CA GLU A 239 -2.65 15.98 1.41
C GLU A 239 -2.50 16.45 2.86
N ILE A 240 -2.07 15.58 3.78
CA ILE A 240 -1.80 15.96 5.18
C ILE A 240 -0.76 17.09 5.25
N ARG A 241 0.33 16.97 4.48
CA ARG A 241 1.35 18.03 4.38
C ARG A 241 0.78 19.35 3.88
N GLY A 242 -0.14 19.31 2.92
CA GLY A 242 -0.86 20.48 2.42
C GLY A 242 -1.70 21.14 3.51
N LEU A 243 -2.59 20.35 4.13
CA LEU A 243 -3.53 20.80 5.14
C LEU A 243 -2.87 21.26 6.46
N GLN A 244 -1.65 20.80 6.75
CA GLN A 244 -0.84 21.22 7.90
C GLN A 244 0.01 22.48 7.63
N LYS A 245 0.04 23.02 6.39
CA LYS A 245 0.70 24.30 6.12
C LYS A 245 0.18 25.39 7.07
N SER A 246 1.07 26.29 7.49
CA SER A 246 0.76 27.30 8.51
C SER A 246 -0.40 28.22 8.14
N GLU A 247 -0.55 28.52 6.86
CA GLU A 247 -1.63 29.36 6.32
C GLU A 247 -2.99 28.63 6.33
N GLN A 248 -3.00 27.30 6.38
CA GLN A 248 -4.22 26.49 6.37
C GLN A 248 -4.53 25.96 7.77
N ARG A 249 -3.64 25.14 8.34
CA ARG A 249 -3.75 24.50 9.66
C ARG A 249 -5.12 23.82 9.87
N GLU A 250 -5.59 23.10 8.86
CA GLU A 250 -6.85 22.34 8.91
C GLU A 250 -6.65 20.99 9.61
N VAL A 251 -5.43 20.44 9.53
CA VAL A 251 -5.02 19.24 10.25
C VAL A 251 -3.60 19.38 10.80
N GLU A 252 -3.22 18.51 11.72
CA GLU A 252 -1.85 18.41 12.23
C GLU A 252 -1.54 16.97 12.68
N GLU A 253 -0.38 16.43 12.28
CA GLU A 253 0.14 15.19 12.85
C GLU A 253 0.26 15.31 14.37
N PHE A 254 -0.18 14.27 15.10
CA PHE A 254 -0.17 14.28 16.56
C PHE A 254 1.23 14.61 17.10
N PHE A 255 1.28 15.61 17.99
CA PHE A 255 2.53 16.08 18.59
C PHE A 255 2.59 15.66 20.06
N ALA A 256 3.39 14.65 20.36
CA ALA A 256 3.45 14.05 21.70
C ALA A 256 4.06 15.00 22.74
N LYS A 257 3.67 14.83 24.01
CA LYS A 257 4.28 15.55 25.13
C LYS A 257 5.78 15.23 25.20
N GLY A 258 6.62 16.26 25.09
CA GLY A 258 8.09 16.12 25.07
C GLY A 258 8.71 16.00 23.67
N GLN A 259 7.92 15.86 22.62
CA GLN A 259 8.41 15.91 21.24
C GLN A 259 8.99 17.31 20.95
N LYS A 260 10.16 17.37 20.30
CA LYS A 260 10.75 18.61 19.80
C LYS A 260 10.56 18.66 18.29
N GLY A 261 9.87 19.69 17.79
CA GLY A 261 9.63 19.83 16.35
C GLY A 261 10.75 20.56 15.59
N SER A 262 11.69 21.18 16.31
CA SER A 262 12.91 21.78 15.75
C SER A 262 13.97 21.91 16.85
N SER A 263 15.25 21.91 16.46
CA SER A 263 16.37 22.19 17.38
C SER A 263 16.43 23.65 17.81
N ALA A 264 15.92 24.58 16.99
CA ALA A 264 16.06 26.03 17.20
C ALA A 264 14.74 26.79 17.36
N MET A 265 13.61 26.22 16.94
CA MET A 265 12.31 26.91 16.88
C MET A 265 11.24 26.17 17.71
N PRO A 266 10.99 26.58 18.97
CA PRO A 266 10.10 25.87 19.89
C PRO A 266 8.65 25.72 19.43
N HIS A 267 8.17 26.61 18.55
CA HIS A 267 6.80 26.60 18.03
C HIS A 267 6.59 25.62 16.86
N LYS A 268 7.66 25.06 16.28
CA LYS A 268 7.60 24.32 15.02
C LYS A 268 6.87 22.99 15.21
N ARG A 269 5.84 22.73 14.41
CA ARG A 269 5.12 21.45 14.31
C ARG A 269 5.10 21.03 12.85
N ASN A 270 5.67 19.87 12.53
CA ASN A 270 5.94 19.45 11.15
C ASN A 270 5.27 18.10 10.83
N PRO A 271 4.81 17.90 9.59
CA PRO A 271 4.28 16.63 9.12
C PRO A 271 5.39 15.62 8.74
N ILE A 272 6.36 15.38 9.64
CA ILE A 272 7.55 14.55 9.34
C ILE A 272 7.20 13.08 9.09
N GLY A 273 6.08 12.59 9.63
CA GLY A 273 5.58 11.26 9.35
C GLY A 273 5.19 11.11 7.89
N SER A 274 4.37 12.04 7.40
CA SER A 274 3.91 12.12 6.02
C SER A 274 5.05 12.41 5.03
N GLU A 275 6.01 13.26 5.40
CA GLU A 275 7.23 13.47 4.61
C GLU A 275 8.06 12.18 4.50
N ASN A 276 8.16 11.40 5.57
CA ASN A 276 8.85 10.12 5.52
C ASN A 276 8.13 9.12 4.61
N MET A 277 6.79 9.02 4.65
CA MET A 277 6.02 8.16 3.73
C MET A 277 6.27 8.53 2.27
N THR A 278 6.34 9.84 1.98
CA THR A 278 6.66 10.36 0.64
C THR A 278 8.04 9.87 0.16
N GLY A 279 9.03 9.85 1.05
CA GLY A 279 10.37 9.34 0.74
C GLY A 279 10.39 7.84 0.45
N LEU A 280 9.74 7.04 1.30
CA LEU A 280 9.69 5.58 1.16
C LEU A 280 8.95 5.13 -0.10
N ALA A 281 7.86 5.82 -0.46
CA ALA A 281 7.13 5.54 -1.69
C ALA A 281 7.99 5.70 -2.96
N ARG A 282 8.93 6.64 -2.96
CA ARG A 282 9.87 6.84 -4.08
C ARG A 282 10.84 5.66 -4.23
N VAL A 283 11.31 5.11 -3.11
CA VAL A 283 12.21 3.94 -3.10
C VAL A 283 11.48 2.72 -3.67
N ILE A 284 10.29 2.43 -3.16
CA ILE A 284 9.46 1.30 -3.60
C ILE A 284 9.16 1.38 -5.11
N ARG A 285 8.84 2.57 -5.64
CA ARG A 285 8.65 2.74 -7.09
C ARG A 285 9.90 2.44 -7.92
N GLY A 286 11.09 2.67 -7.36
CA GLY A 286 12.35 2.26 -8.00
C GLY A 286 12.46 0.73 -8.12
N HIS A 287 12.06 0.00 -7.07
CA HIS A 287 12.09 -1.46 -7.05
C HIS A 287 11.16 -2.09 -8.10
N MET A 288 10.03 -1.45 -8.41
CA MET A 288 9.15 -1.86 -9.51
C MET A 288 9.90 -1.92 -10.84
N VAL A 289 10.73 -0.92 -11.17
CA VAL A 289 11.50 -0.93 -12.42
C VAL A 289 12.45 -2.12 -12.47
N THR A 290 13.18 -2.36 -11.38
CA THR A 290 14.06 -3.52 -11.24
C THR A 290 13.31 -4.86 -11.43
N ALA A 291 12.11 -4.98 -10.86
CA ALA A 291 11.30 -6.19 -11.01
C ALA A 291 10.85 -6.42 -12.46
N TYR A 292 10.51 -5.36 -13.21
CA TYR A 292 10.18 -5.47 -14.64
C TYR A 292 11.39 -5.87 -15.49
N GLU A 293 12.58 -5.38 -15.15
CA GLU A 293 13.81 -5.75 -15.84
C GLU A 293 14.20 -7.22 -15.60
N ASN A 294 13.76 -7.82 -14.48
CA ASN A 294 13.96 -9.24 -14.18
C ASN A 294 13.11 -10.21 -15.04
N VAL A 295 12.15 -9.72 -15.83
CA VAL A 295 11.21 -10.60 -16.57
C VAL A 295 11.88 -11.29 -17.76
N ALA A 296 12.76 -10.59 -18.48
CA ALA A 296 13.33 -11.04 -19.75
C ALA A 296 14.54 -11.97 -19.57
N LEU A 297 14.37 -13.04 -18.79
CA LEU A 297 15.39 -14.06 -18.57
C LEU A 297 15.67 -14.87 -19.84
N TRP A 298 16.89 -15.40 -19.97
CA TRP A 298 17.32 -16.16 -21.13
C TRP A 298 16.95 -17.64 -21.03
N HIS A 299 16.31 -18.16 -22.08
CA HIS A 299 15.92 -19.57 -22.20
C HIS A 299 15.16 -20.08 -20.97
N GLU A 300 15.53 -21.24 -20.42
CA GLU A 300 14.88 -21.81 -19.24
C GLU A 300 15.28 -21.11 -17.92
N ARG A 301 16.38 -20.34 -17.90
CA ARG A 301 16.72 -19.28 -16.93
C ARG A 301 18.13 -18.73 -17.14
N ASP A 302 18.32 -17.49 -16.72
CA ASP A 302 19.56 -17.01 -16.12
C ASP A 302 19.29 -16.59 -14.65
N ILE A 303 20.34 -16.25 -13.90
CA ILE A 303 20.26 -15.99 -12.46
C ILE A 303 20.33 -14.50 -12.09
N SER A 304 20.26 -13.59 -13.07
CA SER A 304 20.39 -12.14 -12.86
C SER A 304 19.36 -11.61 -11.84
N HIS A 305 18.12 -12.10 -11.92
CA HIS A 305 17.03 -11.76 -11.02
C HIS A 305 17.36 -12.02 -9.54
N SER A 306 18.14 -13.06 -9.22
CA SER A 306 18.37 -13.48 -7.82
C SER A 306 19.10 -12.41 -7.01
N SER A 307 20.12 -11.79 -7.61
CA SER A 307 20.88 -10.71 -6.95
C SER A 307 20.03 -9.47 -6.69
N ALA A 308 19.13 -9.14 -7.62
CA ALA A 308 18.19 -8.04 -7.49
C ALA A 308 17.11 -8.34 -6.46
N GLU A 309 16.50 -9.52 -6.50
CA GLU A 309 15.43 -9.98 -5.60
C GLU A 309 15.91 -10.07 -4.14
N ARG A 310 17.18 -10.45 -3.90
CA ARG A 310 17.79 -10.38 -2.56
C ARG A 310 17.75 -8.98 -1.94
N ILE A 311 17.66 -7.93 -2.75
CA ILE A 311 17.51 -6.54 -2.30
C ILE A 311 16.03 -6.15 -2.29
N ILE A 312 15.39 -6.21 -3.46
CA ILE A 312 14.06 -5.60 -3.63
C ILE A 312 12.97 -6.34 -2.87
N THR A 313 13.06 -7.65 -2.71
CA THR A 313 12.04 -8.46 -2.02
C THR A 313 11.91 -8.11 -0.54
N PRO A 314 12.97 -8.25 0.27
CA PRO A 314 12.89 -7.87 1.68
C PRO A 314 12.64 -6.38 1.84
N ASP A 315 13.36 -5.52 1.10
CA ASP A 315 13.22 -4.08 1.30
C ASP A 315 11.81 -3.58 0.95
N THR A 316 11.18 -4.06 -0.12
CA THR A 316 9.84 -3.60 -0.51
C THR A 316 8.78 -4.03 0.50
N THR A 317 8.77 -5.30 0.89
CA THR A 317 7.75 -5.84 1.80
C THR A 317 7.89 -5.25 3.21
N ILE A 318 9.13 -5.08 3.70
CA ILE A 318 9.45 -4.36 4.94
C ILE A 318 8.96 -2.91 4.89
N LEU A 319 9.22 -2.20 3.80
CA LEU A 319 8.83 -0.79 3.70
C LEU A 319 7.30 -0.63 3.60
N ILE A 320 6.60 -1.51 2.88
CA ILE A 320 5.13 -1.47 2.79
C ILE A 320 4.50 -1.72 4.16
N ASP A 321 4.93 -2.76 4.85
CA ASP A 321 4.53 -3.08 6.22
C ASP A 321 4.70 -1.85 7.14
N TYR A 322 5.90 -1.27 7.14
CA TYR A 322 6.21 -0.08 7.91
C TYR A 322 5.32 1.11 7.55
N MET A 323 5.11 1.37 6.26
CA MET A 323 4.31 2.48 5.77
C MET A 323 2.84 2.36 6.18
N LEU A 324 2.24 1.17 6.01
CA LEU A 324 0.84 0.93 6.39
C LEU A 324 0.61 1.18 7.87
N ASN A 325 1.50 0.66 8.72
CA ASN A 325 1.37 0.80 10.18
C ASN A 325 1.67 2.23 10.65
N ARG A 326 2.75 2.83 10.16
CA ARG A 326 3.12 4.19 10.57
C ARG A 326 2.10 5.21 10.08
N PHE A 327 1.68 5.12 8.83
CA PHE A 327 0.71 6.04 8.27
C PHE A 327 -0.70 5.80 8.82
N GLY A 328 -1.09 4.55 9.09
CA GLY A 328 -2.31 4.24 9.82
C GLY A 328 -2.34 4.92 11.19
N ASN A 329 -1.25 4.87 11.95
CA ASN A 329 -1.16 5.60 13.23
C ASN A 329 -1.19 7.13 13.07
N ILE A 330 -0.64 7.67 11.99
CA ILE A 330 -0.73 9.11 11.68
C ILE A 330 -2.19 9.49 11.43
N VAL A 331 -2.92 8.76 10.59
CA VAL A 331 -4.33 9.04 10.28
C VAL A 331 -5.21 8.86 11.51
N LYS A 332 -5.03 7.77 12.27
CA LYS A 332 -5.78 7.48 13.50
C LYS A 332 -5.69 8.62 14.51
N ASN A 333 -4.48 9.15 14.71
CA ASN A 333 -4.22 10.20 15.70
C ASN A 333 -4.19 11.61 15.11
N LEU A 334 -4.56 11.78 13.83
CA LEU A 334 -4.49 13.06 13.15
C LEU A 334 -5.40 14.07 13.86
N THR A 335 -4.84 15.19 14.29
CA THR A 335 -5.61 16.27 14.89
C THR A 335 -6.30 17.04 13.76
N VAL A 336 -7.62 17.20 13.86
CA VAL A 336 -8.44 17.94 12.90
C VAL A 336 -8.94 19.21 13.58
N PHE A 337 -8.93 20.33 12.86
CA PHE A 337 -9.35 21.65 13.36
C PHE A 337 -10.57 22.17 12.58
N PRO A 338 -11.80 21.70 12.88
CA PRO A 338 -13.01 22.14 12.20
C PRO A 338 -13.19 23.67 12.19
N GLU A 339 -12.78 24.34 13.26
CA GLU A 339 -12.82 25.80 13.38
C GLU A 339 -11.90 26.50 12.37
N ASN A 340 -10.72 25.94 12.09
CA ASN A 340 -9.82 26.47 11.07
C ASN A 340 -10.36 26.18 9.67
N MET A 341 -10.98 25.02 9.44
CA MET A 341 -11.64 24.70 8.18
C MET A 341 -12.74 25.72 7.86
N ILE A 342 -13.61 26.03 8.83
CA ILE A 342 -14.65 27.07 8.69
C ILE A 342 -14.04 28.44 8.46
N ARG A 343 -13.02 28.83 9.24
CA ARG A 343 -12.30 30.10 9.06
C ARG A 343 -11.75 30.23 7.63
N ASN A 344 -11.13 29.18 7.12
CA ASN A 344 -10.52 29.20 5.79
C ASN A 344 -11.57 29.29 4.69
N MET A 345 -12.77 28.70 4.85
CA MET A 345 -13.87 28.91 3.88
C MET A 345 -14.19 30.39 3.68
N ASN A 346 -14.11 31.18 4.75
CA ASN A 346 -14.41 32.61 4.71
C ASN A 346 -13.24 33.49 4.22
N SER A 347 -12.04 32.94 3.99
CA SER A 347 -10.86 33.72 3.58
C SER A 347 -10.91 34.25 2.15
N THR A 348 -11.98 33.91 1.41
CA THR A 348 -12.23 34.35 0.04
C THR A 348 -13.52 35.16 -0.07
N PHE A 349 -13.91 35.83 1.03
CA PHE A 349 -14.97 36.84 1.05
C PHE A 349 -16.34 36.35 0.53
N GLY A 350 -16.65 35.05 0.67
CA GLY A 350 -17.89 34.45 0.16
C GLY A 350 -17.93 34.18 -1.35
N LEU A 351 -16.82 34.36 -2.07
CA LEU A 351 -16.74 34.12 -3.51
C LEU A 351 -17.01 32.66 -3.93
N ILE A 352 -16.82 31.72 -3.00
CA ILE A 352 -17.11 30.29 -3.17
C ILE A 352 -18.60 30.01 -3.44
N PHE A 353 -19.49 30.98 -3.23
CA PHE A 353 -20.93 30.89 -3.53
C PHE A 353 -21.33 31.54 -4.86
N SER A 354 -20.37 32.09 -5.61
CA SER A 354 -20.63 32.79 -6.89
C SER A 354 -21.34 31.91 -7.93
N GLN A 355 -21.01 30.62 -8.00
CA GLN A 355 -21.70 29.68 -8.89
C GLN A 355 -23.16 29.49 -8.47
N ARG A 356 -23.47 29.39 -7.17
CA ARG A 356 -24.86 29.34 -6.70
C ARG A 356 -25.62 30.61 -7.03
N ALA A 357 -25.02 31.77 -6.82
CA ALA A 357 -25.63 33.05 -7.20
C ALA A 357 -25.99 33.08 -8.70
N MET A 358 -25.05 32.67 -9.57
CA MET A 358 -25.28 32.58 -11.01
C MET A 358 -26.42 31.60 -11.35
N LEU A 359 -26.42 30.40 -10.76
CA LEU A 359 -27.44 29.38 -11.04
C LEU A 359 -28.82 29.81 -10.57
N THR A 360 -28.94 30.42 -9.39
CA THR A 360 -30.23 30.90 -8.88
C THR A 360 -30.78 32.03 -9.74
N LEU A 361 -29.94 32.93 -10.28
CA LEU A 361 -30.38 33.95 -11.24
C LEU A 361 -30.90 33.35 -12.56
N ILE A 362 -30.26 32.26 -13.04
CA ILE A 362 -30.74 31.50 -14.22
C ILE A 362 -32.10 30.86 -13.92
N GLU A 363 -32.28 30.25 -12.74
CA GLU A 363 -33.56 29.68 -12.29
C GLU A 363 -34.68 30.72 -12.20
N LYS A 364 -34.33 32.01 -12.02
CA LYS A 364 -35.25 33.16 -12.06
C LYS A 364 -35.42 33.77 -13.44
N GLY A 365 -34.94 33.11 -14.49
CA GLY A 365 -35.24 33.46 -15.88
C GLY A 365 -34.16 34.27 -16.60
N MET A 366 -32.96 34.43 -16.02
CA MET A 366 -31.82 34.99 -16.76
C MET A 366 -31.22 33.94 -17.72
N THR A 367 -30.69 34.40 -18.85
CA THR A 367 -29.75 33.59 -19.63
C THR A 367 -28.44 33.39 -18.86
N ARG A 368 -27.67 32.37 -19.25
CA ARG A 368 -26.39 32.08 -18.61
C ARG A 368 -25.42 33.26 -18.74
N GLU A 369 -25.35 33.87 -19.91
CA GLU A 369 -24.49 35.00 -20.22
C GLU A 369 -24.86 36.22 -19.36
N GLN A 370 -26.16 36.54 -19.25
CA GLN A 370 -26.62 37.62 -18.38
C GLN A 370 -26.27 37.40 -16.91
N ALA A 371 -26.51 36.20 -16.37
CA ALA A 371 -26.19 35.89 -14.99
C ALA A 371 -24.66 35.94 -14.74
N TYR A 372 -23.87 35.46 -15.70
CA TYR A 372 -22.42 35.49 -15.62
C TYR A 372 -21.86 36.91 -15.64
N ASP A 373 -22.27 37.72 -16.63
CA ASP A 373 -21.83 39.11 -16.81
C ASP A 373 -22.32 40.01 -15.66
N LEU A 374 -23.41 39.63 -14.98
CA LEU A 374 -23.88 40.32 -13.78
C LEU A 374 -23.06 39.96 -12.53
N VAL A 375 -22.66 38.69 -12.37
CA VAL A 375 -21.96 38.19 -11.17
C VAL A 375 -20.45 38.46 -11.23
N GLN A 376 -19.81 38.27 -12.39
CA GLN A 376 -18.36 38.33 -12.53
C GLN A 376 -17.75 39.69 -12.12
N PRO A 377 -18.32 40.86 -12.47
CA PRO A 377 -17.75 42.14 -12.03
C PRO A 377 -17.80 42.30 -10.51
N LYS A 378 -18.81 41.73 -9.84
CA LYS A 378 -18.93 41.75 -8.37
C LYS A 378 -17.93 40.82 -7.71
N THR A 379 -17.63 39.67 -8.31
CA THR A 379 -16.58 38.79 -7.79
C THR A 379 -15.21 39.45 -7.90
N ALA A 380 -14.92 40.12 -9.02
CA ALA A 380 -13.71 40.93 -9.19
C ALA A 380 -13.65 42.07 -8.16
N GLN A 381 -14.74 42.81 -7.96
CA GLN A 381 -14.81 43.88 -6.96
C GLN A 381 -14.57 43.37 -5.54
N SER A 382 -15.16 42.22 -5.17
CA SER A 382 -14.94 41.59 -3.86
C SER A 382 -13.48 41.20 -3.66
N TRP A 383 -12.85 40.62 -4.70
CA TRP A 383 -11.46 40.21 -4.64
C TRP A 383 -10.48 41.38 -4.56
N ASP A 384 -10.61 42.34 -5.48
CA ASP A 384 -9.68 43.47 -5.62
C ASP A 384 -9.75 44.42 -4.42
N ASN A 385 -10.93 44.56 -3.81
CA ASN A 385 -11.14 45.46 -2.66
C ASN A 385 -11.23 44.73 -1.31
N GLN A 386 -11.15 43.40 -1.29
CA GLN A 386 -11.23 42.57 -0.08
C GLN A 386 -12.51 42.84 0.74
N VAL A 387 -13.65 42.90 0.05
CA VAL A 387 -14.97 43.10 0.65
C VAL A 387 -15.85 41.88 0.44
N ASP A 388 -16.76 41.61 1.38
CA ASP A 388 -17.67 40.46 1.28
C ASP A 388 -18.53 40.53 0.01
N PHE A 389 -18.65 39.39 -0.66
CA PHE A 389 -19.40 39.23 -1.90
C PHE A 389 -20.92 39.38 -1.71
N LYS A 390 -21.46 38.94 -0.56
CA LYS A 390 -22.89 38.98 -0.28
C LYS A 390 -23.46 40.42 -0.30
N PRO A 391 -22.87 41.40 0.42
CA PRO A 391 -23.30 42.80 0.32
C PRO A 391 -23.28 43.38 -1.10
N LEU A 392 -22.38 42.92 -1.98
CA LEU A 392 -22.34 43.37 -3.38
C LEU A 392 -23.52 42.87 -4.20
N LEU A 393 -24.07 41.69 -3.85
CA LEU A 393 -25.31 41.18 -4.44
C LEU A 393 -26.54 41.91 -3.89
N GLU A 394 -26.57 42.17 -2.57
CA GLU A 394 -27.66 42.87 -1.90
C GLU A 394 -27.78 44.34 -2.35
N ALA A 395 -26.68 44.97 -2.73
CA ALA A 395 -26.65 46.33 -3.22
C ALA A 395 -27.05 46.47 -4.70
N ASP A 396 -27.18 45.37 -5.45
CA ASP A 396 -27.43 45.41 -6.89
C ASP A 396 -28.94 45.34 -7.21
N PRO A 397 -29.51 46.37 -7.88
CA PRO A 397 -30.93 46.40 -8.23
C PRO A 397 -31.38 45.27 -9.18
N GLU A 398 -30.50 44.83 -10.08
CA GLU A 398 -30.83 43.75 -11.02
C GLU A 398 -30.92 42.40 -10.29
N VAL A 399 -30.07 42.18 -9.29
CA VAL A 399 -30.14 41.00 -8.41
C VAL A 399 -31.39 41.07 -7.52
N THR A 400 -31.58 42.17 -6.79
CA THR A 400 -32.69 42.32 -5.81
C THR A 400 -34.07 42.45 -6.46
N SER A 401 -34.14 42.80 -7.75
CA SER A 401 -35.40 42.72 -8.51
C SER A 401 -35.86 41.28 -8.80
N ARG A 402 -34.98 40.29 -8.64
CA ARG A 402 -35.23 38.88 -8.98
C ARG A 402 -35.18 37.93 -7.79
N LEU A 403 -34.34 38.25 -6.80
CA LEU A 403 -34.11 37.44 -5.62
C LEU A 403 -34.62 38.15 -4.38
N THR A 404 -35.32 37.42 -3.52
CA THR A 404 -35.65 37.90 -2.17
C THR A 404 -34.41 37.86 -1.28
N GLN A 405 -34.45 38.57 -0.15
CA GLN A 405 -33.37 38.50 0.84
C GLN A 405 -33.15 37.06 1.34
N GLU A 406 -34.22 36.29 1.54
CA GLU A 406 -34.13 34.88 1.98
C GLU A 406 -33.43 34.00 0.92
N GLU A 407 -33.69 34.26 -0.37
CA GLU A 407 -33.04 33.54 -1.47
C GLU A 407 -31.55 33.90 -1.57
N ILE A 408 -31.20 35.17 -1.33
CA ILE A 408 -29.81 35.61 -1.22
C ILE A 408 -29.15 34.94 -0.02
N ASP A 409 -29.78 34.93 1.16
CA ASP A 409 -29.25 34.27 2.36
C ASP A 409 -28.97 32.78 2.13
N GLU A 410 -29.88 32.09 1.45
CA GLU A 410 -29.76 30.66 1.14
C GLU A 410 -28.62 30.36 0.15
N ILE A 411 -28.30 31.25 -0.80
CA ILE A 411 -27.12 31.10 -1.69
C ILE A 411 -25.84 30.92 -0.87
N PHE A 412 -25.70 31.68 0.22
CA PHE A 412 -24.54 31.68 1.10
C PHE A 412 -24.60 30.64 2.23
N ASN A 413 -25.60 29.76 2.23
CA ASN A 413 -25.70 28.66 3.18
C ASN A 413 -24.74 27.52 2.78
N PRO A 414 -23.68 27.23 3.57
CA PRO A 414 -22.69 26.22 3.22
C PRO A 414 -23.21 24.79 3.37
N THR A 415 -24.28 24.57 4.14
CA THR A 415 -24.89 23.23 4.32
C THR A 415 -25.52 22.68 3.04
N TYR A 416 -25.80 23.55 2.07
CA TYR A 416 -26.26 23.12 0.74
C TYR A 416 -25.31 22.10 0.10
N TYR A 417 -24.00 22.25 0.31
CA TYR A 417 -22.98 21.36 -0.25
C TYR A 417 -22.87 20.03 0.47
N THR A 418 -23.48 19.88 1.65
CA THR A 418 -23.47 18.63 2.42
C THR A 418 -24.71 17.77 2.20
N LYS A 419 -25.70 18.25 1.44
CA LYS A 419 -27.01 17.58 1.26
C LYS A 419 -26.97 16.19 0.60
N ARG A 420 -25.83 15.79 0.02
CA ARG A 420 -25.61 14.49 -0.66
C ARG A 420 -24.52 13.66 0.02
N VAL A 421 -24.05 14.05 1.20
CA VAL A 421 -22.99 13.32 1.92
C VAL A 421 -23.45 11.91 2.27
N ASP A 422 -24.68 11.75 2.77
CA ASP A 422 -25.24 10.44 3.12
C ASP A 422 -25.30 9.50 1.92
N ASP A 423 -25.85 9.96 0.79
CA ASP A 423 -25.93 9.19 -0.47
C ASP A 423 -24.55 8.64 -0.90
N ILE A 424 -23.47 9.42 -0.70
CA ILE A 424 -22.10 9.02 -1.05
C ILE A 424 -21.56 8.00 -0.05
N PHE A 425 -21.81 8.19 1.25
CA PHE A 425 -21.37 7.25 2.30
C PHE A 425 -22.05 5.89 2.16
N GLU A 426 -23.35 5.88 1.86
CA GLU A 426 -24.10 4.65 1.58
C GLU A 426 -23.50 3.89 0.38
N ARG A 427 -23.23 4.61 -0.72
CA ARG A 427 -22.66 4.03 -1.94
C ARG A 427 -21.34 3.27 -1.73
N ILE A 428 -20.50 3.71 -0.81
CA ILE A 428 -19.20 3.09 -0.55
C ILE A 428 -19.23 2.05 0.56
N GLY A 429 -20.38 1.84 1.21
CA GLY A 429 -20.53 0.92 2.34
C GLY A 429 -20.12 1.51 3.69
N LEU A 430 -20.15 2.84 3.82
CA LEU A 430 -19.95 3.57 5.09
C LEU A 430 -21.25 4.23 5.58
N GLY A 431 -22.40 3.87 5.00
CA GLY A 431 -23.72 4.26 5.52
C GLY A 431 -23.95 3.79 6.96
N ASP A 432 -24.96 4.37 7.60
CA ASP A 432 -25.37 4.05 8.98
C ASP A 432 -26.04 2.67 9.11
#